data_AF-A0AAN7PI46-F1
#
_entry.id   AF-A0AAN7PI46-F1
#
_cell.length_a   1.000
_cell.length_b   1.000
_cell.length_c   1.000
_cell.angle_alpha   90.00
_cell.angle_beta   90.00
_cell.angle_gamma   90.00
#
_symmetry.space_group_name_H-M   'P 1'
#
loop_
_entity.id
_entity.type
_entity.pdbx_description
1 polymer ?
#
loop_
_entity_poly.entity_id
_entity_poly.type
_entity_poly.pdbx_seq_one_letter_code
_entity_poly.pdbx_strand_id
1 'polypeptide(L)'
;MFYRLENEIGEEWRSSLSLGMIEAGNREKEYAVSNGDLCLDGTPYITVYVDGSWSKRSYGTNFNALSGMVGIVGRHTGELLFAGVRNKFCSICERAKNNNTAAESHVCYKN
;
A
#
# COMPACT_ATOMS: atom_id res chain seq x y z
N MET A 1 -21.74 15.99 -5.40
CA MET A 1 -21.34 16.04 -6.82
C MET A 1 -19.86 15.67 -7.01
N PHE A 2 -18.93 16.08 -6.13
CA PHE A 2 -17.50 15.75 -6.24
C PHE A 2 -17.14 14.28 -5.91
N TYR A 3 -17.88 13.62 -5.02
CA TYR A 3 -17.56 12.27 -4.56
C TYR A 3 -17.54 11.20 -5.65
N ARG A 4 -18.40 11.32 -6.67
CA ARG A 4 -18.43 10.36 -7.79
C ARG A 4 -17.15 10.44 -8.63
N LEU A 5 -16.75 11.65 -9.01
CA LEU A 5 -15.52 11.90 -9.76
C LEU A 5 -14.28 11.48 -8.97
N GLU A 6 -14.26 11.76 -7.66
CA GLU A 6 -13.18 11.33 -6.76
C GLU A 6 -13.03 9.80 -6.76
N ASN A 7 -14.14 9.07 -6.67
CA ASN A 7 -14.11 7.61 -6.72
C ASN A 7 -13.65 7.09 -8.08
N GLU A 8 -14.17 7.65 -9.19
CA GLU A 8 -13.79 7.25 -10.55
C GLU A 8 -12.28 7.44 -10.76
N ILE A 9 -11.73 8.61 -10.40
CA ILE A 9 -10.28 8.89 -10.48
C ILE A 9 -9.48 7.96 -9.56
N GLY A 10 -9.99 7.71 -8.34
CA GLY A 10 -9.34 6.83 -7.38
C GLY A 10 -9.19 5.39 -7.88
N GLU A 11 -10.20 4.86 -8.56
CA GLU A 11 -10.14 3.53 -9.17
C GLU A 11 -9.16 3.48 -10.34
N GLU A 12 -9.15 4.50 -11.22
CA GLU A 12 -8.19 4.56 -12.33
C GLU A 12 -6.74 4.62 -11.83
N TRP A 13 -6.47 5.39 -10.77
CA TRP A 13 -5.15 5.43 -10.14
C TRP A 13 -4.76 4.09 -9.52
N ARG A 14 -5.68 3.42 -8.83
CA ARG A 14 -5.42 2.08 -8.26
C ARG A 14 -5.10 1.06 -9.35
N SER A 15 -5.90 1.05 -10.42
CA SER A 15 -5.70 0.15 -11.55
C SER A 15 -4.34 0.39 -12.20
N SER A 16 -4.03 1.64 -12.53
CA SER A 16 -2.76 2.03 -13.15
C SER A 16 -1.56 1.68 -12.27
N LEU A 17 -1.65 1.96 -10.96
CA LEU A 17 -0.60 1.62 -10.00
C LEU A 17 -0.40 0.10 -9.91
N SER A 18 -1.49 -0.67 -9.85
CA SER A 18 -1.43 -2.13 -9.78
C SER A 18 -0.78 -2.74 -11.02
N LEU A 19 -1.12 -2.24 -12.21
CA LEU A 19 -0.52 -2.68 -13.47
C LEU A 19 0.99 -2.39 -13.48
N GLY A 20 1.38 -1.17 -13.09
CA GLY A 20 2.80 -0.78 -13.00
C GLY A 20 3.60 -1.66 -12.03
N MET A 21 3.03 -1.98 -10.86
CA MET A 21 3.70 -2.87 -9.88
C MET A 21 3.85 -4.31 -10.41
N ILE A 22 2.88 -4.82 -11.17
CA ILE A 22 2.96 -6.15 -11.79
C ILE A 22 4.06 -6.18 -12.85
N GLU A 23 4.12 -5.15 -13.71
CA GLU A 23 5.17 -5.04 -14.74
C GLU A 23 6.56 -4.90 -14.11
N ALA A 24 6.71 -4.09 -13.07
CA ALA A 24 7.95 -3.95 -12.32
C ALA A 24 8.39 -5.29 -11.69
N GLY A 25 7.44 -6.05 -11.12
CA GLY A 25 7.69 -7.38 -10.58
C GLY A 25 8.14 -8.39 -11.64
N ASN A 26 7.56 -8.33 -12.84
CA ASN A 26 7.98 -9.18 -13.96
C ASN A 26 9.41 -8.85 -14.42
N ARG A 27 9.78 -7.57 -14.50
CA ARG A 27 11.14 -7.15 -14.84
C ARG A 27 12.18 -7.63 -13.83
N GLU A 28 11.89 -7.50 -12.52
CA GLU A 28 12.74 -8.04 -11.46
C GLU A 28 12.86 -9.57 -11.53
N LYS A 29 11.75 -10.26 -11.82
CA LYS A 29 11.75 -11.72 -12.01
C LYS A 29 12.62 -12.14 -13.20
N GLU A 30 12.50 -11.48 -14.34
CA GLU A 30 13.31 -11.77 -15.53
C GLU A 30 14.80 -11.61 -15.23
N TYR A 31 15.15 -10.55 -14.50
CA TYR A 31 16.52 -10.31 -14.06
C TYR A 31 17.02 -11.44 -13.14
N ALA A 32 16.25 -11.83 -12.13
CA ALA A 32 16.60 -12.93 -11.22
C ALA A 32 16.84 -14.26 -11.96
N VAL A 33 15.98 -14.59 -12.93
CA VAL A 33 16.14 -15.77 -13.78
C VAL A 33 17.42 -15.67 -14.62
N SER A 34 17.72 -14.50 -15.18
CA SER A 34 18.93 -14.30 -16.01
C SER A 34 20.24 -14.41 -15.22
N ASN A 35 20.22 -14.02 -13.94
CA ASN A 35 21.36 -14.14 -13.04
C ASN A 35 21.50 -15.53 -12.40
N GLY A 36 20.50 -16.40 -12.54
CA GLY A 36 20.46 -17.69 -11.83
C GLY A 36 20.15 -17.56 -10.34
N ASP A 37 19.54 -16.46 -9.91
CA ASP A 37 19.07 -16.22 -8.54
C ASP A 37 17.80 -17.04 -8.26
N LEU A 38 17.97 -18.35 -8.16
CA LEU A 38 16.91 -19.34 -7.99
C LEU A 38 17.05 -20.07 -6.66
N CYS A 39 15.92 -20.28 -5.99
CA CYS A 39 15.80 -21.20 -4.87
C CYS A 39 15.97 -22.67 -5.34
N LEU A 40 16.10 -23.60 -4.40
CA LEU A 40 16.26 -25.04 -4.69
C LEU A 40 15.10 -25.66 -5.51
N ASP A 41 13.91 -25.05 -5.42
CA ASP A 41 12.69 -25.45 -6.13
C ASP A 41 12.55 -24.76 -7.50
N GLY A 42 13.52 -23.92 -7.89
CA GLY A 42 13.49 -23.13 -9.13
C GLY A 42 12.71 -21.82 -9.02
N THR A 43 12.22 -21.45 -7.84
CA THR A 43 11.53 -20.17 -7.63
C THR A 43 12.56 -19.02 -7.63
N PRO A 44 12.42 -17.99 -8.48
CA PRO A 44 13.33 -16.85 -8.47
C PRO A 44 13.15 -16.01 -7.20
N TYR A 45 14.26 -15.57 -6.62
CA TYR A 45 14.28 -14.62 -5.51
C TYR A 45 14.92 -13.30 -5.94
N ILE A 46 14.48 -12.21 -5.31
CA ILE A 46 14.97 -10.86 -5.61
C ILE A 46 15.38 -10.17 -4.31
N THR A 47 16.35 -9.26 -4.40
CA THR A 47 16.63 -8.34 -3.30
C THR A 47 15.76 -7.11 -3.44
N VAL A 48 15.23 -6.59 -2.33
CA VAL A 48 14.38 -5.40 -2.31
C VAL A 48 14.85 -4.41 -1.27
N TYR A 49 14.53 -3.14 -1.50
CA TYR A 49 14.54 -2.10 -0.47
C TYR A 49 13.13 -1.96 0.10
N VAL A 50 13.03 -1.93 1.42
CA VAL A 50 11.77 -1.74 2.12
C VAL A 50 11.89 -0.50 2.98
N ASP A 51 10.96 0.42 2.81
CA ASP A 51 10.80 1.55 3.71
C ASP A 51 9.33 1.68 4.11
N GLY A 52 9.11 2.13 5.34
CA GLY A 52 7.78 2.32 5.87
C GLY A 52 7.80 3.34 6.99
N SER A 53 6.79 4.21 6.99
CA SER A 53 6.71 5.27 7.98
C SER A 53 5.29 5.51 8.46
N TRP A 54 5.22 5.98 9.70
CA TRP A 54 4.04 6.63 10.24
C TRP A 54 4.36 8.12 10.32
N SER A 55 3.66 8.95 9.54
CA SER A 55 3.92 10.38 9.53
C SER A 55 3.80 10.96 10.94
N LYS A 56 4.73 11.83 11.34
CA LYS A 56 4.62 12.56 12.61
C LYS A 56 3.60 13.69 12.48
N ARG A 57 2.77 13.86 13.51
CA ARG A 57 1.88 15.03 13.66
C ARG A 57 2.56 16.01 14.62
N SER A 58 2.65 17.28 14.23
CA SER A 58 3.40 18.31 14.98
C SER A 58 2.52 19.27 15.79
N TYR A 59 1.20 19.03 15.89
CA TYR A 59 0.29 19.89 16.64
C TYR A 59 0.43 19.70 18.17
N GLY A 60 1.53 20.21 18.74
CA GLY A 60 1.81 20.31 20.17
C GLY A 60 2.25 19.01 20.85
N THR A 61 2.12 17.86 20.20
CA THR A 61 2.50 16.55 20.73
C THR A 61 3.03 15.69 19.58
N ASN A 62 4.24 15.14 19.73
CA ASN A 62 4.98 14.40 18.68
C ASN A 62 4.42 12.98 18.43
N PHE A 63 3.12 12.89 18.19
CA PHE A 63 2.42 11.62 17.98
C PHE A 63 2.59 11.13 16.54
N ASN A 64 2.59 9.81 16.39
CA ASN A 64 2.50 9.17 15.08
C ASN A 64 1.06 9.34 14.54
N ALA A 65 0.93 9.49 13.22
CA ALA A 65 -0.34 9.42 12.54
C ALA A 65 -1.03 8.07 12.81
N LEU A 66 -2.35 8.05 12.68
CA LEU A 66 -3.14 6.81 12.82
C LEU A 66 -3.16 6.00 11.51
N SER A 67 -2.43 6.45 10.49
CA SER A 67 -2.19 5.78 9.23
C SER A 67 -0.69 5.71 8.99
N GLY A 68 -0.23 4.55 8.50
CA GLY A 68 1.15 4.32 8.09
C GLY A 68 1.17 3.74 6.68
N MET A 69 2.27 3.97 5.98
CA MET A 69 2.50 3.48 4.61
C MET A 69 3.81 2.68 4.58
N VAL A 70 3.82 1.60 3.80
CA VAL A 70 5.01 0.82 3.47
C VAL A 70 5.16 0.73 1.96
N GLY A 71 6.39 0.90 1.48
CA GLY A 71 6.78 0.70 0.09
C GLY A 71 7.84 -0.40 0.00
N ILE A 72 7.74 -1.24 -1.02
CA ILE A 72 8.80 -2.18 -1.41
C ILE A 72 9.26 -1.81 -2.81
N VAL A 73 10.56 -1.66 -2.98
CA VAL A 73 11.20 -1.25 -4.23
C VAL A 73 12.20 -2.32 -4.66
N GLY A 74 12.16 -2.70 -5.93
CA GLY A 74 13.12 -3.65 -6.51
C GLY A 74 14.54 -3.09 -6.48
N ARG A 75 15.52 -3.88 -6.03
CA ARG A 75 16.91 -3.41 -5.93
C ARG A 75 17.53 -3.17 -7.30
N HIS A 76 17.16 -3.96 -8.31
CA HIS A 76 17.77 -3.91 -9.63
C HIS A 76 17.07 -2.88 -10.52
N THR A 77 15.74 -2.89 -10.56
CA THR A 77 14.97 -1.97 -11.40
C THR A 77 14.79 -0.60 -10.75
N GLY A 78 14.83 -0.53 -9.42
CA GLY A 78 14.48 0.69 -8.68
C GLY A 78 12.98 1.02 -8.73
N GLU A 79 12.15 0.07 -9.18
CA GLU A 79 10.72 0.27 -9.37
C GLU A 79 9.91 -0.20 -8.17
N LEU A 80 8.74 0.42 -7.96
CA LEU A 80 7.83 0.07 -6.88
C LEU A 80 7.19 -1.30 -7.16
N LEU A 81 7.40 -2.24 -6.25
CA LEU A 81 6.83 -3.59 -6.30
C LEU A 81 5.58 -3.72 -5.44
N PHE A 82 5.50 -2.91 -4.38
CA PHE A 82 4.37 -2.95 -3.46
C PHE A 82 4.20 -1.61 -2.75
N ALA A 83 2.95 -1.17 -2.61
CA ALA A 83 2.55 -0.11 -1.71
C ALA A 83 1.41 -0.58 -0.81
N GLY A 84 1.60 -0.47 0.50
CA GLY A 84 0.62 -0.86 1.51
C GLY A 84 0.30 0.27 2.46
N VAL A 85 -0.99 0.46 2.75
CA VAL A 85 -1.46 1.39 3.78
C VAL A 85 -2.10 0.61 4.93
N ARG A 86 -1.79 1.03 6.16
CA ARG A 86 -2.23 0.39 7.40
C ARG A 86 -2.83 1.46 8.31
N ASN A 87 -4.10 1.33 8.66
CA ASN A 87 -4.78 2.30 9.52
C ASN A 87 -5.17 1.68 10.86
N LYS A 88 -4.85 2.37 11.95
CA LYS A 88 -5.37 2.04 13.30
C LYS A 88 -6.80 2.55 13.52
N PHE A 89 -7.32 3.30 12.55
CA PHE A 89 -8.54 4.06 12.64
C PHE A 89 -9.37 3.92 11.37
N CYS A 90 -10.69 3.78 11.52
CA CYS A 90 -11.65 3.94 10.44
C CYS A 90 -12.67 5.02 10.85
N SER A 91 -12.81 6.05 10.03
CA SER A 91 -13.68 7.19 10.31
C SER A 91 -15.16 6.80 10.40
N ILE A 92 -15.59 5.84 9.58
CA ILE A 92 -16.98 5.35 9.56
C ILE A 92 -17.27 4.60 10.86
N CYS A 93 -16.37 3.69 11.27
CA CYS A 93 -16.50 2.97 12.54
C CYS A 93 -16.49 3.90 13.76
N GLU A 94 -15.53 4.83 13.84
CA GLU A 94 -15.45 5.70 15.02
C GLU A 94 -16.63 6.68 15.09
N ARG A 95 -17.11 7.17 13.95
CA ARG A 95 -18.31 8.03 13.90
C ARG A 95 -19.55 7.27 14.40
N ALA A 96 -19.75 6.04 13.94
CA ALA A 96 -20.86 5.20 14.38
C ALA A 96 -20.81 4.95 15.89
N LYS A 97 -19.62 4.61 16.41
CA LYS A 97 -19.37 4.44 17.84
C LYS A 97 -19.67 5.71 18.66
N ASN A 98 -19.19 6.87 18.21
CA ASN A 98 -19.43 8.14 18.90
C ASN A 98 -20.91 8.54 18.93
N ASN A 99 -21.67 8.15 17.90
CA ASN A 99 -23.10 8.42 17.80
C ASN A 99 -23.98 7.33 18.45
N ASN A 100 -23.39 6.28 19.01
CA ASN A 100 -24.10 5.08 19.49
C ASN A 100 -25.01 4.44 18.43
N THR A 101 -24.58 4.45 17.16
CA THR A 101 -25.30 3.83 16.05
C THR A 101 -24.50 2.66 15.46
N ALA A 102 -25.17 1.76 14.74
CA ALA A 102 -24.48 0.77 13.92
C ALA A 102 -23.72 1.46 12.77
N ALA A 103 -22.54 0.94 12.42
CA ALA A 103 -21.82 1.40 11.25
C ALA A 103 -22.51 0.92 9.98
N GLU A 104 -22.66 1.81 9.01
CA GLU A 104 -23.11 1.42 7.66
C GLU A 104 -22.12 0.45 7.01
N SER A 105 -22.61 -0.35 6.06
CA SER A 105 -21.76 -1.27 5.30
C SER A 105 -20.69 -0.50 4.52
N HIS A 106 -19.42 -0.84 4.75
CA HIS A 106 -18.28 -0.18 4.11
C HIS A 106 -17.07 -1.10 4.08
N VAL A 107 -16.10 -0.77 3.21
CA VAL A 107 -14.76 -1.38 3.25
C VAL A 107 -14.03 -0.82 4.46
N CYS A 108 -13.91 -1.62 5.52
CA CYS A 108 -13.22 -1.22 6.74
C CYS A 108 -11.70 -1.28 6.53
N TYR A 109 -11.05 -0.13 6.58
CA TYR A 109 -9.58 -0.02 6.47
C TYR A 109 -8.86 -0.04 7.82
N LYS A 110 -9.59 -0.30 8.93
CA LYS A 110 -8.99 -0.48 10.25
C LYS A 110 -8.35 -1.87 10.30
N ASN A 111 -7.07 -1.92 10.67
CA ASN A 111 -6.34 -3.16 10.93
C ASN A 111 -6.85 -3.88 12.18
#